data_AF-A0A9P6UIP2-F1
#
_entry.id   AF-A0A9P6UIP2-F1
#
_cell.length_a   1.000
_cell.length_b   1.000
_cell.length_c   1.000
_cell.angle_alpha   90.00
_cell.angle_beta   90.00
_cell.angle_gamma   90.00
#
_symmetry.space_group_name_H-M   'P 1'
#
loop_
_entity.id
_entity.type
_entity.pdbx_description
1 polymer ?
#
loop_
_entity_poly.entity_id
_entity_poly.type
_entity_poly.pdbx_seq_one_letter_code
_entity_poly.pdbx_strand_id
1 'polypeptide(L)'
;MSWPTHWETLTPKFQGDVARVAQAVSQFEPVQMLVPPKHMEEARATVGEGKAHEIEFLPIPVNDLWARDFIPLFMTRPKAASEEGKEGGEGGGGERELVGVDYNFNGYGQKAPYNLSTHAGARLLQDYWDNTARLVSQMVAEGGAIESDGQGTLMMTESSIVNENRNPNKTRAELEETFEKELGVKKVIWLKGLKGYDVTDSHVDALARFVAPGVVMISKPPAENVTGGLLHSGRFQAWREQYAQAIQVLSTTTDAHGRTIKIIDMPEPTPAKTRRIPAEEVAAFEKFGVQECEKDGSGGINTYMNFLMVNGGVLMPEFGDVEADRVAREIVEKQFPDREVVSVRIDYLVKGGGGIHCSTHDVPIV
;
A
#
# COMPACT_ATOMS: atom_id res chain seq x y z
N MET A 1 1.32 11.47 -0.75
CA MET A 1 2.68 10.91 -0.54
C MET A 1 3.33 11.60 0.66
N SER A 2 4.44 11.07 1.19
CA SER A 2 5.18 11.67 2.32
C SER A 2 6.68 11.64 2.10
N TRP A 3 7.40 12.67 2.57
CA TRP A 3 8.82 12.86 2.32
C TRP A 3 9.70 12.13 3.36
N PRO A 4 10.67 11.32 2.93
CA PRO A 4 11.57 10.61 3.84
C PRO A 4 12.62 11.54 4.46
N THR A 5 12.76 11.48 5.78
CA THR A 5 13.70 12.32 6.53
C THR A 5 14.54 11.60 7.59
N HIS A 6 14.26 10.32 7.88
CA HIS A 6 14.80 9.66 9.07
C HIS A 6 15.87 8.60 8.80
N TRP A 7 16.20 8.31 7.53
CA TRP A 7 17.05 7.20 7.10
C TRP A 7 18.57 7.49 7.16
N GLU A 8 19.00 8.45 7.98
CA GLU A 8 20.41 8.89 8.12
C GLU A 8 21.11 9.05 6.75
N THR A 9 22.24 8.36 6.53
CA THR A 9 23.04 8.39 5.30
C THR A 9 22.32 7.85 4.08
N LEU A 10 21.24 7.07 4.27
CA LEU A 10 20.41 6.55 3.19
C LEU A 10 19.30 7.53 2.78
N THR A 11 19.04 8.59 3.57
CA THR A 11 17.95 9.55 3.31
C THR A 11 17.93 10.06 1.86
N PRO A 12 19.04 10.53 1.26
CA PRO A 12 19.03 11.01 -0.12
C PRO A 12 18.63 9.93 -1.14
N LYS A 13 18.86 8.66 -0.83
CA LYS A 13 18.51 7.53 -1.70
C LYS A 13 17.00 7.28 -1.71
N PHE A 14 16.39 7.24 -0.52
CA PHE A 14 14.93 7.18 -0.37
C PHE A 14 14.25 8.39 -1.01
N GLN A 15 14.79 9.58 -0.81
CA GLN A 15 14.28 10.80 -1.46
C GLN A 15 14.34 10.69 -2.98
N GLY A 16 15.41 10.11 -3.54
CA GLY A 16 15.52 9.86 -4.97
C GLY A 16 14.46 8.88 -5.50
N ASP A 17 14.14 7.82 -4.76
CA ASP A 17 13.08 6.87 -5.11
C ASP A 17 11.70 7.54 -5.05
N VAL A 18 11.39 8.22 -3.94
CA VAL A 18 10.12 8.93 -3.74
C VAL A 18 9.92 10.02 -4.79
N ALA A 19 10.98 10.75 -5.16
CA ALA A 19 10.93 11.73 -6.24
C ALA A 19 10.58 11.10 -7.59
N ARG A 20 11.15 9.93 -7.92
CA ARG A 20 10.80 9.20 -9.17
C ARG A 20 9.35 8.74 -9.17
N VAL A 21 8.84 8.25 -8.03
CA VAL A 21 7.43 7.86 -7.91
C VAL A 21 6.53 9.09 -8.08
N ALA A 22 6.81 10.20 -7.39
CA ALA A 22 6.02 11.43 -7.50
C ALA A 22 6.00 11.97 -8.94
N GLN A 23 7.16 11.97 -9.61
CA GLN A 23 7.26 12.35 -11.02
C GLN A 23 6.46 11.42 -11.93
N ALA A 24 6.44 10.12 -11.66
CA ALA A 24 5.63 9.15 -12.41
C ALA A 24 4.12 9.39 -12.21
N VAL A 25 3.67 9.64 -10.98
CA VAL A 25 2.25 9.95 -10.70
C VAL A 25 1.85 11.26 -11.38
N SER A 26 2.71 12.28 -11.35
CA SER A 26 2.44 13.60 -11.95
C SER A 26 2.25 13.61 -13.47
N GLN A 27 2.47 12.48 -14.15
CA GLN A 27 2.09 12.30 -15.57
C GLN A 27 0.57 12.13 -15.74
N PHE A 28 -0.12 11.69 -14.69
CA PHE A 28 -1.52 11.25 -14.73
C PHE A 28 -2.44 12.09 -13.84
N GLU A 29 -1.95 12.53 -12.68
CA GLU A 29 -2.77 13.25 -11.70
C GLU A 29 -1.92 14.09 -10.72
N PRO A 30 -2.53 15.09 -10.05
CA PRO A 30 -1.83 15.92 -9.07
C PRO A 30 -1.29 15.11 -7.89
N VAL A 31 -0.16 15.56 -7.32
CA VAL A 31 0.46 14.92 -6.16
C VAL A 31 0.51 15.91 -5.00
N GLN A 32 0.04 15.49 -3.83
CA GLN A 32 0.33 16.16 -2.57
C GLN A 32 1.41 15.39 -1.79
N MET A 33 2.48 16.10 -1.42
CA MET A 33 3.62 15.57 -0.67
C MET A 33 3.66 16.19 0.72
N LEU A 34 3.48 15.38 1.77
CA LEU A 34 3.65 15.80 3.15
C LEU A 34 5.15 15.94 3.44
N VAL A 35 5.60 17.13 3.85
CA VAL A 35 7.01 17.42 4.10
C VAL A 35 7.18 18.12 5.44
N PRO A 36 8.07 17.64 6.33
CA PRO A 36 8.39 18.39 7.53
C PRO A 36 8.94 19.79 7.16
N PRO A 37 8.50 20.88 7.81
CA PRO A 37 8.80 22.25 7.39
C PRO A 37 10.29 22.55 7.12
N LYS A 38 11.20 21.96 7.90
CA LYS A 38 12.65 22.12 7.77
C LYS A 38 13.25 21.50 6.48
N HIS A 39 12.52 20.62 5.80
CA HIS A 39 12.95 19.91 4.58
C HIS A 39 12.24 20.43 3.31
N MET A 40 11.43 21.49 3.41
CA MET A 40 10.64 21.99 2.28
C MET A 40 11.49 22.38 1.06
N GLU A 41 12.60 23.08 1.29
CA GLU A 41 13.50 23.51 0.21
C GLU A 41 14.19 22.31 -0.47
N GLU A 42 14.71 21.38 0.34
CA GLU A 42 15.33 20.14 -0.13
C GLU A 42 14.36 19.29 -0.95
N ALA A 43 13.12 19.11 -0.46
CA ALA A 43 12.09 18.34 -1.15
C ALA A 43 11.73 18.96 -2.50
N ARG A 44 11.53 20.28 -2.56
CA ARG A 44 11.26 21.00 -3.81
C ARG A 44 12.41 20.89 -4.79
N ALA A 45 13.65 21.05 -4.33
CA ALA A 45 14.83 20.94 -5.17
C ALA A 45 15.04 19.51 -5.72
N THR A 46 14.75 18.49 -4.91
CA THR A 46 14.96 17.08 -5.27
C THR A 46 13.87 16.56 -6.21
N VAL A 47 12.59 16.88 -5.91
CA VAL A 47 11.46 16.39 -6.70
C VAL A 47 11.27 17.21 -7.97
N GLY A 48 11.47 18.53 -7.90
CA GLY A 48 11.22 19.45 -9.01
C GLY A 48 9.73 19.67 -9.29
N GLU A 49 9.45 20.29 -10.43
CA GLU A 49 8.10 20.50 -10.94
C GLU A 49 7.50 19.19 -11.49
N GLY A 50 6.19 19.03 -11.38
CA GLY A 50 5.49 17.87 -11.94
C GLY A 50 5.50 17.86 -13.47
N LYS A 51 5.16 16.71 -14.06
CA LYS A 51 5.17 16.52 -15.52
C LYS A 51 3.96 17.17 -16.18
N ALA A 52 2.80 16.53 -16.09
CA ALA A 52 1.53 17.02 -16.65
C ALA A 52 0.66 17.68 -15.57
N HIS A 53 0.83 17.28 -14.32
CA HIS A 53 0.08 17.75 -13.16
C HIS A 53 1.02 18.27 -12.07
N GLU A 54 0.49 19.16 -11.23
CA GLU A 54 1.25 19.80 -10.15
C GLU A 54 1.67 18.81 -9.06
N ILE A 55 2.85 19.04 -8.48
CA ILE A 55 3.30 18.43 -7.24
C ILE A 55 3.31 19.50 -6.16
N GLU A 56 2.31 19.46 -5.27
CA GLU A 56 2.15 20.37 -4.15
C GLU A 56 2.87 19.83 -2.90
N PHE A 57 3.57 20.70 -2.17
CA PHE A 57 4.29 20.34 -0.95
C PHE A 57 3.60 20.95 0.26
N LEU A 58 3.12 20.10 1.16
CA LEU A 58 2.35 20.47 2.35
C LEU A 58 3.27 20.42 3.58
N PRO A 59 3.43 21.53 4.35
CA PRO A 59 4.31 21.61 5.53
C PRO A 59 3.75 20.86 6.76
N ILE A 60 3.55 19.54 6.63
CA ILE A 60 3.04 18.65 7.68
C ILE A 60 4.20 17.82 8.25
N PRO A 61 4.47 17.88 9.57
CA PRO A 61 5.43 17.01 10.22
C PRO A 61 5.03 15.53 10.11
N VAL A 62 5.98 14.69 9.69
CA VAL A 62 5.84 13.24 9.58
C VAL A 62 7.10 12.56 10.09
N ASN A 63 7.00 11.29 10.50
CA ASN A 63 8.19 10.48 10.82
C ASN A 63 8.82 9.89 9.56
N ASP A 64 7.97 9.43 8.63
CA ASP A 64 8.40 8.60 7.52
C ASP A 64 7.51 8.76 6.27
N LEU A 65 7.88 8.07 5.20
CA LEU A 65 7.36 8.21 3.85
C LEU A 65 6.11 7.33 3.55
N TRP A 66 5.75 6.40 4.43
CA TRP A 66 4.69 5.39 4.22
C TRP A 66 3.27 5.95 4.34
N ALA A 67 2.95 6.94 3.50
CA ALA A 67 1.68 7.66 3.55
C ALA A 67 0.46 6.74 3.41
N ARG A 68 0.61 5.59 2.74
CA ARG A 68 -0.43 4.56 2.65
C ARG A 68 -0.99 4.16 4.02
N ASP A 69 -0.12 4.11 5.01
CA ASP A 69 -0.40 3.43 6.27
C ASP A 69 -0.81 4.36 7.41
N PHE A 70 -0.43 5.64 7.35
CA PHE A 70 -0.69 6.59 8.44
C PHE A 70 -1.61 7.75 8.09
N ILE A 71 -1.96 7.95 6.81
CA ILE A 71 -3.01 8.91 6.45
C ILE A 71 -4.37 8.21 6.35
N PRO A 72 -5.49 8.94 6.39
CA PRO A 72 -6.81 8.35 6.42
C PRO A 72 -7.10 7.55 5.15
N LEU A 73 -7.80 6.42 5.32
CA LEU A 73 -8.39 5.69 4.21
C LEU A 73 -9.59 6.50 3.70
N PHE A 74 -9.56 6.90 2.44
CA PHE A 74 -10.64 7.71 1.86
C PHE A 74 -11.75 6.83 1.28
N MET A 75 -13.00 7.19 1.58
CA MET A 75 -14.19 6.58 1.00
C MET A 75 -15.20 7.64 0.58
N THR A 76 -16.17 7.25 -0.25
CA THR A 76 -17.30 8.11 -0.62
C THR A 76 -18.61 7.52 -0.12
N ARG A 77 -19.48 8.35 0.45
CA ARG A 77 -20.84 7.94 0.87
C ARG A 77 -21.89 8.94 0.41
N PRO A 78 -23.17 8.56 0.30
CA PRO A 78 -24.24 9.52 0.04
C PRO A 78 -24.26 10.59 1.13
N LYS A 79 -24.36 11.87 0.75
CA LYS A 79 -24.63 12.95 1.71
C LYS A 79 -26.00 12.70 2.34
N ALA A 80 -26.10 12.93 3.65
CA ALA A 80 -27.40 12.97 4.31
C ALA A 80 -28.25 14.05 3.63
N ALA A 81 -29.47 13.70 3.20
CA ALA A 81 -30.40 14.70 2.68
C ALA A 81 -30.60 15.78 3.74
N SER A 82 -30.40 17.05 3.36
CA SER A 82 -30.82 18.17 4.22
C SER A 82 -32.31 18.01 4.53
N GLU A 83 -32.75 18.46 5.70
CA GLU A 83 -34.17 18.37 6.10
C GLU A 83 -35.11 19.09 5.09
N GLU A 84 -34.56 19.99 4.27
CA GLU A 84 -35.26 20.77 3.24
C GLU A 84 -35.43 20.03 1.89
N GLY A 85 -34.81 18.87 1.69
CA GLY A 85 -34.78 18.15 0.41
C GLY A 85 -35.63 16.86 0.34
N LYS A 86 -36.50 16.60 1.32
CA LYS A 86 -37.35 15.40 1.35
C LYS A 86 -38.56 15.50 0.41
N GLU A 87 -38.33 15.70 -0.89
CA GLU A 87 -39.36 15.44 -1.90
C GLU A 87 -38.88 14.38 -2.90
N GLY A 88 -39.43 13.17 -2.70
CA GLY A 88 -39.66 12.08 -3.65
C GLY A 88 -38.77 11.95 -4.88
N GLY A 89 -37.84 10.98 -4.83
CA GLY A 89 -37.26 10.38 -6.03
C GLY A 89 -36.51 9.10 -5.72
N GLU A 90 -37.06 7.95 -6.13
CA GLU A 90 -36.32 6.69 -6.24
C GLU A 90 -35.33 6.81 -7.41
N GLY A 91 -34.16 7.39 -7.14
CA GLY A 91 -33.07 7.51 -8.10
C GLY A 91 -31.76 7.69 -7.35
N GLY A 92 -30.87 6.70 -7.44
CA GLY A 92 -29.55 6.66 -6.80
C GLY A 92 -28.54 7.65 -7.39
N GLY A 93 -28.89 8.93 -7.42
CA GLY A 93 -28.08 10.05 -7.95
C GLY A 93 -28.02 11.23 -6.97
N GLY A 94 -27.96 10.95 -5.67
CA GLY A 94 -27.71 11.99 -4.65
C GLY A 94 -26.24 12.41 -4.61
N GLU A 95 -25.98 13.65 -4.16
CA GLU A 95 -24.61 14.11 -3.92
C GLU A 95 -23.88 13.14 -2.97
N ARG A 96 -22.62 12.84 -3.28
CA ARG A 96 -21.74 12.08 -2.39
C ARG A 96 -20.85 13.04 -1.60
N GLU A 97 -20.33 12.58 -0.48
CA GLU A 97 -19.27 13.26 0.27
C GLU A 97 -18.04 12.36 0.41
N LEU A 98 -16.87 13.01 0.47
CA LEU A 98 -15.61 12.38 0.79
C LEU A 98 -15.49 12.24 2.30
N VAL A 99 -15.07 11.08 2.76
CA VAL A 99 -14.81 10.80 4.17
C VAL A 99 -13.42 10.20 4.30
N GLY A 100 -12.59 10.79 5.17
CA GLY A 100 -11.33 10.18 5.61
C GLY A 100 -11.58 9.35 6.87
N VAL A 101 -11.41 8.04 6.75
CA VAL A 101 -11.44 7.09 7.87
C VAL A 101 -10.05 7.02 8.47
N ASP A 102 -9.90 7.64 9.63
CA ASP A 102 -8.66 7.85 10.34
C ASP A 102 -8.46 6.74 11.38
N TYR A 103 -7.71 5.71 10.99
CA TYR A 103 -7.29 4.61 11.86
C TYR A 103 -6.13 5.03 12.76
N ASN A 104 -5.99 4.39 13.92
CA ASN A 104 -4.86 4.68 14.81
C ASN A 104 -3.59 4.05 14.24
N PHE A 105 -2.63 4.87 13.80
CA PHE A 105 -1.30 4.39 13.42
C PHE A 105 -0.39 4.28 14.64
N ASN A 106 0.21 3.10 14.86
CA ASN A 106 1.09 2.82 16.00
C ASN A 106 2.52 2.39 15.61
N GLY A 107 2.95 2.67 14.38
CA GLY A 107 4.28 2.30 13.90
C GLY A 107 4.44 0.79 13.72
N TYR A 108 3.44 0.14 13.12
CA TYR A 108 3.41 -1.29 12.85
C TYR A 108 3.59 -2.18 14.09
N GLY A 109 2.91 -1.86 15.17
CA GLY A 109 3.08 -2.51 16.47
C GLY A 109 4.33 -2.04 17.20
N GLN A 110 4.60 -0.73 17.16
CA GLN A 110 5.75 -0.06 17.79
C GLN A 110 7.12 -0.53 17.27
N LYS A 111 7.17 -0.99 16.02
CA LYS A 111 8.42 -1.38 15.34
C LYS A 111 9.11 -0.21 14.63
N ALA A 112 8.37 0.86 14.35
CA ALA A 112 8.88 2.07 13.69
C ALA A 112 8.47 3.35 14.45
N PRO A 113 9.20 4.47 14.33
CA PRO A 113 8.79 5.76 14.90
C PRO A 113 7.48 6.27 14.26
N TYR A 114 6.54 6.74 15.08
CA TYR A 114 5.19 7.06 14.59
C TYR A 114 4.52 8.31 15.17
N ASN A 115 5.11 8.95 16.19
CA ASN A 115 4.47 10.03 16.96
C ASN A 115 4.01 11.25 16.14
N LEU A 116 4.78 11.66 15.13
CA LEU A 116 4.40 12.72 14.20
C LEU A 116 3.36 12.21 13.20
N SER A 117 3.59 11.02 12.63
CA SER A 117 2.71 10.40 11.63
C SER A 117 1.30 10.11 12.18
N THR A 118 1.13 9.78 13.47
CA THR A 118 -0.19 9.60 14.11
C THR A 118 -1.09 10.83 13.99
N HIS A 119 -0.53 12.03 13.89
CA HIS A 119 -1.30 13.27 13.80
C HIS A 119 -1.37 13.83 12.38
N ALA A 120 -0.62 13.25 11.44
CA ALA A 120 -0.49 13.76 10.08
C ALA A 120 -1.81 13.69 9.31
N GLY A 121 -2.57 12.60 9.46
CA GLY A 121 -3.87 12.44 8.81
C GLY A 121 -4.91 13.45 9.28
N ALA A 122 -5.03 13.63 10.60
CA ALA A 122 -5.87 14.66 11.20
C ALA A 122 -5.54 16.07 10.68
N ARG A 123 -4.24 16.39 10.62
CA ARG A 123 -3.75 17.69 10.15
C ARG A 123 -4.01 17.90 8.67
N LEU A 124 -3.79 16.86 7.86
CA LEU A 124 -4.08 16.88 6.42
C LEU A 124 -5.54 17.24 6.16
N LEU A 125 -6.46 16.56 6.84
CA LEU A 125 -7.89 16.82 6.69
C LEU A 125 -8.28 18.22 7.16
N GLN A 126 -7.81 18.63 8.33
CA GLN A 126 -8.17 19.91 8.93
C GLN A 126 -7.69 21.12 8.12
N ASP A 127 -6.47 21.07 7.61
CA ASP A 127 -5.82 22.25 7.01
C ASP A 127 -5.95 22.32 5.48
N TYR A 128 -6.10 21.18 4.81
CA TYR A 128 -6.02 21.09 3.34
C TYR A 128 -7.23 20.44 2.69
N TRP A 129 -8.10 19.79 3.47
CA TRP A 129 -9.29 19.10 2.96
C TRP A 129 -10.52 19.42 3.84
N ASP A 130 -10.75 20.71 4.10
CA ASP A 130 -11.76 21.27 5.01
C ASP A 130 -13.21 20.78 4.78
N ASN A 131 -13.55 20.39 3.56
CA ASN A 131 -14.85 19.83 3.18
C ASN A 131 -14.95 18.29 3.32
N THR A 132 -13.93 17.64 3.89
CA THR A 132 -13.88 16.19 4.07
C THR A 132 -14.22 15.80 5.50
N ALA A 133 -15.23 14.95 5.67
CA ALA A 133 -15.57 14.44 7.00
C ALA A 133 -14.46 13.51 7.52
N ARG A 134 -14.10 13.65 8.80
CA ARG A 134 -13.15 12.76 9.48
C ARG A 134 -13.89 11.77 10.37
N LEU A 135 -13.79 10.48 10.06
CA LEU A 135 -14.27 9.39 10.91
C LEU A 135 -13.08 8.81 11.67
N VAL A 136 -13.03 9.00 12.99
CA VAL A 136 -11.95 8.45 13.82
C VAL A 136 -12.31 7.04 14.29
N SER A 137 -11.50 6.05 13.90
CA SER A 137 -11.67 4.67 14.35
C SER A 137 -11.00 4.44 15.71
N GLN A 138 -11.50 3.45 16.45
CA GLN A 138 -10.82 2.92 17.64
C GLN A 138 -9.85 1.78 17.31
N MET A 139 -9.88 1.27 16.07
CA MET A 139 -8.96 0.25 15.61
C MET A 139 -7.58 0.82 15.33
N VAL A 140 -6.58 -0.03 15.53
CA VAL A 140 -5.26 0.16 14.95
C VAL A 140 -5.24 -0.59 13.63
N ALA A 141 -5.06 0.12 12.54
CA ALA A 141 -4.97 -0.45 11.20
C ALA A 141 -4.22 0.50 10.28
N GLU A 142 -3.76 -0.04 9.17
CA GLU A 142 -2.98 0.66 8.16
C GLU A 142 -3.62 0.44 6.78
N GLY A 143 -3.57 1.44 5.90
CA GLY A 143 -4.18 1.34 4.58
C GLY A 143 -3.62 0.18 3.75
N GLY A 144 -2.32 -0.15 3.86
CA GLY A 144 -1.71 -1.27 3.14
C GLY A 144 -2.18 -2.65 3.62
N ALA A 145 -2.77 -2.72 4.82
CA ALA A 145 -3.35 -3.94 5.37
C ALA A 145 -4.77 -4.21 4.85
N ILE A 146 -5.41 -3.24 4.17
CA ILE A 146 -6.81 -3.30 3.75
C ILE A 146 -6.90 -3.14 2.23
N GLU A 147 -7.40 -4.18 1.55
CA GLU A 147 -7.64 -4.15 0.11
C GLU A 147 -9.14 -4.29 -0.17
N SER A 148 -9.71 -3.41 -1.00
CA SER A 148 -11.15 -3.35 -1.28
C SER A 148 -11.45 -3.64 -2.75
N ASP A 149 -12.55 -4.36 -3.03
CA ASP A 149 -13.08 -4.53 -4.40
C ASP A 149 -14.01 -3.39 -4.84
N GLY A 150 -14.28 -2.42 -3.95
CA GLY A 150 -15.22 -1.32 -4.17
C GLY A 150 -16.69 -1.73 -4.19
N GLN A 151 -17.01 -2.99 -3.88
CA GLN A 151 -18.34 -3.59 -3.92
C GLN A 151 -18.66 -4.37 -2.63
N GLY A 152 -18.13 -3.90 -1.51
CA GLY A 152 -18.44 -4.42 -0.18
C GLY A 152 -17.62 -5.63 0.23
N THR A 153 -16.57 -6.01 -0.50
CA THR A 153 -15.62 -7.04 -0.10
C THR A 153 -14.29 -6.42 0.28
N LEU A 154 -13.77 -6.78 1.45
CA LEU A 154 -12.37 -6.56 1.82
C LEU A 154 -11.57 -7.85 1.71
N MET A 155 -10.28 -7.70 1.45
CA MET A 155 -9.26 -8.73 1.59
C MET A 155 -8.16 -8.18 2.49
N MET A 156 -7.71 -8.99 3.45
CA MET A 156 -6.69 -8.59 4.42
C MET A 156 -5.99 -9.83 4.98
N THR A 157 -4.87 -9.63 5.67
CA THR A 157 -4.18 -10.71 6.38
C THR A 157 -4.52 -10.69 7.87
N GLU A 158 -4.70 -11.87 8.47
CA GLU A 158 -4.92 -12.00 9.90
C GLU A 158 -3.70 -11.56 10.70
N SER A 159 -2.51 -11.84 10.18
CA SER A 159 -1.24 -11.53 10.85
C SER A 159 -0.98 -10.04 11.01
N SER A 160 -1.59 -9.17 10.20
CA SER A 160 -1.50 -7.72 10.37
C SER A 160 -2.65 -7.19 11.24
N ILE A 161 -3.91 -7.53 10.93
CA ILE A 161 -5.07 -6.87 11.54
C ILE A 161 -5.49 -7.46 12.89
N VAL A 162 -5.61 -8.79 13.02
CA VAL A 162 -6.06 -9.46 14.26
C VAL A 162 -4.93 -9.55 15.30
N ASN A 163 -3.73 -9.08 14.94
CA ASN A 163 -2.53 -9.23 15.74
C ASN A 163 -2.62 -8.45 17.06
N GLU A 164 -2.18 -9.08 18.15
CA GLU A 164 -2.11 -8.46 19.49
C GLU A 164 -1.31 -7.15 19.55
N ASN A 165 -0.35 -6.96 18.64
CA ASN A 165 0.40 -5.70 18.54
C ASN A 165 -0.37 -4.58 17.81
N ARG A 166 -1.54 -4.87 17.23
CA ARG A 166 -2.49 -3.91 16.64
C ARG A 166 -3.75 -3.81 17.48
N ASN A 167 -4.53 -4.89 17.54
CA ASN A 167 -5.86 -4.92 18.13
C ASN A 167 -5.91 -5.99 19.24
N PRO A 168 -5.34 -5.71 20.42
CA PRO A 168 -5.21 -6.71 21.48
C PRO A 168 -6.56 -7.20 21.99
N ASN A 169 -6.68 -8.52 22.16
CA ASN A 169 -7.90 -9.21 22.59
C ASN A 169 -9.12 -9.01 21.66
N LYS A 170 -8.90 -8.66 20.38
CA LYS A 170 -9.98 -8.55 19.39
C LYS A 170 -10.09 -9.79 18.52
N THR A 171 -11.32 -10.25 18.32
CA THR A 171 -11.65 -11.34 17.41
C THR A 171 -11.91 -10.83 15.99
N ARG A 172 -11.86 -11.73 14.98
CA ARG A 172 -12.25 -11.40 13.61
C ARG A 172 -13.65 -10.78 13.54
N ALA A 173 -14.61 -11.36 14.25
CA ALA A 173 -16.01 -10.91 14.21
C ALA A 173 -16.19 -9.48 14.73
N GLU A 174 -15.50 -9.10 15.81
CA GLU A 174 -15.55 -7.72 16.33
C GLU A 174 -14.91 -6.70 15.37
N LEU A 175 -13.84 -7.12 14.68
CA LEU A 175 -13.16 -6.27 13.70
C LEU A 175 -14.02 -6.14 12.43
N GLU A 176 -14.65 -7.22 11.98
CA GLU A 176 -15.62 -7.22 10.88
C GLU A 176 -16.81 -6.29 11.16
N GLU A 177 -17.37 -6.30 12.37
CA GLU A 177 -18.45 -5.38 12.78
C GLU A 177 -18.00 -3.92 12.68
N THR A 178 -16.75 -3.63 13.06
CA THR A 178 -16.18 -2.29 12.96
C THR A 178 -16.02 -1.87 11.49
N PHE A 179 -15.47 -2.74 10.64
CA PHE A 179 -15.37 -2.45 9.20
C PHE A 179 -16.73 -2.31 8.53
N GLU A 180 -17.72 -3.11 8.88
CA GLU A 180 -19.09 -2.96 8.36
C GLU A 180 -19.66 -1.58 8.72
N LYS A 181 -19.48 -1.14 9.98
CA LYS A 181 -19.97 0.15 10.44
C LYS A 181 -19.23 1.33 9.80
N GLU A 182 -17.91 1.23 9.66
CA GLU A 182 -17.07 2.35 9.20
C GLU A 182 -17.01 2.45 7.67
N LEU A 183 -16.97 1.32 6.97
CA LEU A 183 -16.74 1.23 5.52
C LEU A 183 -17.95 0.71 4.73
N GLY A 184 -18.99 0.21 5.41
CA GLY A 184 -20.18 -0.35 4.75
C GLY A 184 -19.96 -1.71 4.09
N VAL A 185 -18.82 -2.36 4.36
CA VAL A 185 -18.45 -3.65 3.77
C VAL A 185 -19.31 -4.79 4.34
N LYS A 186 -19.49 -5.84 3.55
CA LYS A 186 -20.38 -6.98 3.85
C LYS A 186 -19.64 -8.30 3.99
N LYS A 187 -18.40 -8.34 3.51
CA LYS A 187 -17.59 -9.55 3.58
C LYS A 187 -16.12 -9.22 3.72
N VAL A 188 -15.42 -9.99 4.55
CA VAL A 188 -13.97 -9.96 4.64
C VAL A 188 -13.42 -11.33 4.23
N ILE A 189 -12.46 -11.32 3.30
CA ILE A 189 -11.66 -12.48 2.92
C ILE A 189 -10.37 -12.43 3.74
N TRP A 190 -10.24 -13.37 4.68
CA TRP A 190 -9.08 -13.49 5.55
C TRP A 190 -8.02 -14.42 4.96
N LEU A 191 -6.87 -13.84 4.61
CA LEU A 191 -5.65 -14.58 4.33
C LEU A 191 -4.87 -14.74 5.66
N LYS A 192 -4.15 -15.84 5.84
CA LYS A 192 -3.44 -16.09 7.12
C LYS A 192 -2.33 -15.07 7.37
N GLY A 193 -1.62 -14.70 6.30
CA GLY A 193 -0.42 -13.86 6.39
C GLY A 193 0.73 -14.52 7.18
N LEU A 194 1.75 -13.73 7.51
CA LEU A 194 2.95 -14.16 8.21
C LEU A 194 3.37 -13.15 9.28
N LYS A 195 3.09 -13.46 10.55
CA LYS A 195 3.47 -12.61 11.69
C LYS A 195 4.99 -12.52 11.81
N GLY A 196 5.52 -11.30 11.95
CA GLY A 196 6.96 -11.04 12.07
C GLY A 196 7.79 -11.32 10.81
N TYR A 197 7.15 -11.55 9.66
CA TYR A 197 7.86 -11.77 8.39
C TYR A 197 8.54 -10.51 7.87
N ASP A 198 7.84 -9.39 7.99
CA ASP A 198 8.29 -8.04 7.74
C ASP A 198 7.79 -7.10 8.86
N VAL A 199 8.18 -5.83 8.79
CA VAL A 199 7.74 -4.80 9.76
C VAL A 199 6.21 -4.73 9.87
N THR A 200 5.49 -4.96 8.76
CA THR A 200 4.04 -4.82 8.66
C THR A 200 3.26 -6.01 9.23
N ASP A 201 3.95 -7.10 9.57
CA ASP A 201 3.35 -8.41 9.83
C ASP A 201 2.57 -8.95 8.61
N SER A 202 3.13 -8.71 7.43
CA SER A 202 2.63 -9.14 6.12
C SER A 202 1.32 -8.49 5.71
N HIS A 203 1.39 -7.21 5.35
CA HIS A 203 0.31 -6.50 4.69
C HIS A 203 -0.16 -7.21 3.41
N VAL A 204 -1.45 -7.03 3.11
CA VAL A 204 -2.08 -7.67 1.95
C VAL A 204 -1.60 -7.04 0.64
N ASP A 205 -1.21 -5.76 0.64
CA ASP A 205 -0.80 -5.03 -0.56
C ASP A 205 0.52 -5.50 -1.18
N ALA A 206 1.32 -6.26 -0.43
CA ALA A 206 2.50 -6.96 -0.92
C ALA A 206 2.18 -8.39 -1.42
N LEU A 207 1.02 -8.94 -1.04
CA LEU A 207 0.61 -10.31 -1.33
C LEU A 207 -0.42 -10.39 -2.46
N ALA A 208 -1.54 -9.68 -2.37
CA ALA A 208 -2.68 -9.84 -3.28
C ALA A 208 -3.48 -8.54 -3.42
N ARG A 209 -3.96 -8.26 -4.63
CA ARG A 209 -4.71 -7.03 -4.97
C ARG A 209 -5.96 -7.37 -5.77
N PHE A 210 -7.05 -6.66 -5.54
CA PHE A 210 -8.19 -6.70 -6.45
C PHE A 210 -7.83 -5.91 -7.71
N VAL A 211 -8.00 -6.55 -8.87
CA VAL A 211 -7.76 -5.94 -10.19
C VAL A 211 -9.05 -5.75 -10.99
N ALA A 212 -10.14 -6.34 -10.50
CA ALA A 212 -11.53 -6.07 -10.84
C ALA A 212 -12.41 -6.73 -9.76
N PRO A 213 -13.71 -6.38 -9.65
CA PRO A 213 -14.63 -7.10 -8.79
C PRO A 213 -14.62 -8.61 -9.08
N GLY A 214 -14.34 -9.43 -8.06
CA GLY A 214 -14.21 -10.88 -8.19
C GLY A 214 -12.91 -11.38 -8.87
N VAL A 215 -11.94 -10.51 -9.16
CA VAL A 215 -10.65 -10.87 -9.76
C VAL A 215 -9.50 -10.41 -8.87
N VAL A 216 -8.70 -11.36 -8.39
CA VAL A 216 -7.54 -11.10 -7.54
C VAL A 216 -6.27 -11.46 -8.30
N MET A 217 -5.32 -10.54 -8.31
CA MET A 217 -3.94 -10.80 -8.71
C MET A 217 -3.10 -11.08 -7.46
N ILE A 218 -2.22 -12.08 -7.50
CA ILE A 218 -1.47 -12.55 -6.32
C ILE A 218 0.02 -12.74 -6.61
N SER A 219 0.85 -12.32 -5.66
CA SER A 219 2.30 -12.47 -5.66
C SER A 219 2.70 -13.93 -5.63
N LYS A 220 3.20 -14.43 -6.76
CA LYS A 220 3.61 -15.82 -6.93
C LYS A 220 5.12 -15.96 -6.73
N PRO A 221 5.57 -16.70 -5.70
CA PRO A 221 6.98 -16.93 -5.48
C PRO A 221 7.61 -17.67 -6.68
N PRO A 222 8.86 -17.36 -7.05
CA PRO A 222 9.58 -18.07 -8.10
C PRO A 222 9.60 -19.59 -7.87
N ALA A 223 9.71 -20.36 -8.96
CA ALA A 223 9.85 -21.80 -8.84
C ALA A 223 11.17 -22.18 -8.13
N GLU A 224 11.11 -23.29 -7.40
CA GLU A 224 12.21 -23.86 -6.59
C GLU A 224 13.56 -23.82 -7.33
N ASN A 225 13.59 -24.37 -8.54
CA ASN A 225 14.76 -24.53 -9.37
C ASN A 225 15.39 -23.22 -9.88
N VAL A 226 14.72 -22.07 -9.72
CA VAL A 226 15.17 -20.77 -10.26
C VAL A 226 15.87 -19.91 -9.20
N THR A 227 15.73 -20.23 -7.91
CA THR A 227 16.15 -19.32 -6.83
C THR A 227 17.63 -19.39 -6.43
N GLY A 228 18.45 -20.18 -7.14
CA GLY A 228 19.91 -20.14 -7.00
C GLY A 228 20.46 -20.46 -5.60
N GLY A 229 19.72 -21.22 -4.78
CA GLY A 229 20.12 -21.61 -3.42
C GLY A 229 19.31 -20.93 -2.30
N LEU A 230 18.52 -19.90 -2.60
CA LEU A 230 17.61 -19.22 -1.65
C LEU A 230 16.46 -20.12 -1.16
N LEU A 231 16.28 -21.29 -1.78
CA LEU A 231 15.41 -22.37 -1.30
C LEU A 231 15.56 -22.72 0.17
N HIS A 232 16.75 -22.51 0.74
CA HIS A 232 17.06 -22.88 2.10
C HIS A 232 16.80 -21.74 3.10
N SER A 233 16.38 -20.55 2.66
CA SER A 233 16.01 -19.48 3.58
C SER A 233 14.60 -19.74 4.14
N GLY A 234 14.44 -19.61 5.45
CA GLY A 234 13.13 -19.74 6.10
C GLY A 234 12.11 -18.74 5.55
N ARG A 235 12.56 -17.56 5.10
CA ARG A 235 11.69 -16.54 4.48
C ARG A 235 11.08 -17.01 3.16
N PHE A 236 11.86 -17.68 2.31
CA PHE A 236 11.34 -18.14 1.02
C PHE A 236 10.30 -19.25 1.19
N GLN A 237 10.54 -20.20 2.11
CA GLN A 237 9.55 -21.24 2.41
C GLN A 237 8.27 -20.66 3.01
N ALA A 238 8.40 -19.72 3.95
CA ALA A 238 7.23 -19.03 4.53
C ALA A 238 6.39 -18.31 3.46
N TRP A 239 7.02 -17.65 2.49
CA TRP A 239 6.31 -17.02 1.37
C TRP A 239 5.56 -18.05 0.50
N ARG A 240 6.15 -19.22 0.21
CA ARG A 240 5.44 -20.28 -0.52
C ARG A 240 4.25 -20.84 0.25
N GLU A 241 4.40 -21.03 1.55
CA GLU A 241 3.31 -21.46 2.42
C GLU A 241 2.19 -20.42 2.48
N GLN A 242 2.54 -19.14 2.55
CA GLN A 242 1.58 -18.03 2.50
C GLN A 242 0.83 -18.01 1.16
N TYR A 243 1.54 -18.10 0.03
CA TYR A 243 0.92 -18.17 -1.28
C TYR A 243 -0.03 -19.37 -1.39
N ALA A 244 0.40 -20.56 -0.98
CA ALA A 244 -0.45 -21.75 -1.02
C ALA A 244 -1.71 -21.60 -0.14
N GLN A 245 -1.58 -21.01 1.05
CA GLN A 245 -2.71 -20.72 1.93
C GLN A 245 -3.67 -19.71 1.29
N ALA A 246 -3.16 -18.66 0.66
CA ALA A 246 -3.98 -17.66 0.01
C ALA A 246 -4.73 -18.26 -1.19
N ILE A 247 -4.08 -19.08 -2.02
CA ILE A 247 -4.73 -19.81 -3.11
C ILE A 247 -5.86 -20.70 -2.59
N GLN A 248 -5.64 -21.43 -1.49
CA GLN A 248 -6.67 -22.29 -0.90
C GLN A 248 -7.92 -21.48 -0.48
N VAL A 249 -7.73 -20.33 0.16
CA VAL A 249 -8.83 -19.45 0.57
C VAL A 249 -9.54 -18.86 -0.63
N LEU A 250 -8.79 -18.23 -1.55
CA LEU A 250 -9.35 -17.55 -2.72
C LEU A 250 -10.10 -18.51 -3.64
N SER A 251 -9.63 -19.76 -3.78
CA SER A 251 -10.28 -20.77 -4.62
C SER A 251 -11.58 -21.34 -4.05
N THR A 252 -11.84 -21.14 -2.75
CA THR A 252 -13.00 -21.72 -2.05
C THR A 252 -13.98 -20.67 -1.52
N THR A 253 -13.60 -19.40 -1.55
CA THR A 253 -14.45 -18.29 -1.13
C THR A 253 -15.19 -17.65 -2.31
N THR A 254 -16.12 -16.78 -1.96
CA THR A 254 -16.78 -15.84 -2.88
C THR A 254 -16.62 -14.42 -2.36
N ASP A 255 -16.90 -13.43 -3.18
CA ASP A 255 -17.00 -12.05 -2.72
C ASP A 255 -18.38 -11.73 -2.11
N ALA A 256 -18.62 -10.47 -1.72
CA ALA A 256 -19.87 -10.02 -1.12
C ALA A 256 -21.10 -10.18 -2.03
N HIS A 257 -20.89 -10.28 -3.35
CA HIS A 257 -21.92 -10.48 -4.35
C HIS A 257 -22.06 -11.95 -4.78
N GLY A 258 -21.35 -12.87 -4.11
CA GLY A 258 -21.42 -14.30 -4.38
C GLY A 258 -20.62 -14.76 -5.59
N ARG A 259 -19.78 -13.90 -6.19
CA ARG A 259 -18.91 -14.31 -7.30
C ARG A 259 -17.75 -15.13 -6.79
N THR A 260 -17.42 -16.22 -7.47
CA THR A 260 -16.18 -16.96 -7.25
C THR A 260 -14.98 -16.10 -7.62
N ILE A 261 -13.90 -16.18 -6.85
CA ILE A 261 -12.71 -15.38 -7.12
C ILE A 261 -11.91 -15.99 -8.28
N LYS A 262 -11.70 -15.20 -9.34
CA LYS A 262 -10.74 -15.51 -10.39
C LYS A 262 -9.35 -15.07 -9.93
N ILE A 263 -8.38 -15.99 -9.96
CA ILE A 263 -7.01 -15.74 -9.52
C ILE A 263 -6.10 -15.52 -10.75
N ILE A 264 -5.26 -14.50 -10.69
CA ILE A 264 -4.20 -14.21 -11.66
C ILE A 264 -2.87 -14.26 -10.92
N ASP A 265 -2.02 -15.21 -11.29
CA ASP A 265 -0.67 -15.28 -10.76
C ASP A 265 0.18 -14.14 -11.32
N MET A 266 0.87 -13.41 -10.43
CA MET A 266 1.93 -12.45 -10.76
C MET A 266 3.28 -13.08 -10.44
N PRO A 267 4.04 -13.59 -11.43
CA PRO A 267 5.37 -14.13 -11.19
C PRO A 267 6.31 -13.03 -10.68
N GLU A 268 6.87 -13.23 -9.51
CA GLU A 268 7.79 -12.27 -8.90
C GLU A 268 9.23 -12.39 -9.38
N PRO A 269 10.07 -11.34 -9.23
CA PRO A 269 11.46 -11.39 -9.65
C PRO A 269 12.25 -12.48 -8.92
N THR A 270 13.25 -13.03 -9.61
CA THR A 270 14.21 -13.92 -8.95
C THR A 270 15.16 -13.08 -8.10
N PRO A 271 15.27 -13.28 -6.78
CA PRO A 271 16.04 -12.36 -5.94
C PRO A 271 17.51 -12.22 -6.36
N ALA A 272 18.13 -13.30 -6.85
CA ALA A 272 19.50 -13.29 -7.35
C ALA A 272 19.72 -12.38 -8.58
N LYS A 273 18.65 -12.08 -9.34
CA LYS A 273 18.66 -11.22 -10.53
C LYS A 273 18.20 -9.78 -10.26
N THR A 274 17.69 -9.51 -9.06
CA THR A 274 17.30 -8.15 -8.67
C THR A 274 18.52 -7.25 -8.50
N ARG A 275 18.31 -5.94 -8.68
CA ARG A 275 19.32 -4.92 -8.36
C ARG A 275 19.72 -5.01 -6.89
N ARG A 276 21.03 -4.91 -6.68
CA ARG A 276 21.67 -4.99 -5.38
C ARG A 276 22.10 -3.60 -4.94
N ILE A 277 22.04 -3.36 -3.64
CA ILE A 277 22.69 -2.21 -3.00
C ILE A 277 23.99 -2.66 -2.33
N PRO A 278 24.94 -1.75 -2.07
CA PRO A 278 26.19 -2.07 -1.37
C PRO A 278 25.94 -2.65 0.03
N ALA A 279 26.77 -3.61 0.46
CA ALA A 279 26.59 -4.33 1.73
C ALA A 279 26.69 -3.40 2.96
N GLU A 280 27.49 -2.34 2.87
CA GLU A 280 27.59 -1.29 3.88
C GLU A 280 26.30 -0.49 4.03
N GLU A 281 25.55 -0.30 2.94
CA GLU A 281 24.24 0.34 2.97
C GLU A 281 23.18 -0.62 3.52
N VAL A 282 23.29 -1.93 3.23
CA VAL A 282 22.43 -2.95 3.85
C VAL A 282 22.56 -2.93 5.38
N ALA A 283 23.79 -2.87 5.90
CA ALA A 283 24.03 -2.85 7.34
C ALA A 283 23.42 -1.63 8.04
N ALA A 284 23.22 -0.52 7.32
CA ALA A 284 22.57 0.67 7.88
C ALA A 284 21.07 0.45 8.17
N PHE A 285 20.41 -0.51 7.50
CA PHE A 285 19.00 -0.85 7.75
C PHE A 285 18.73 -1.48 9.11
N GLU A 286 19.72 -2.17 9.69
CA GLU A 286 19.56 -2.82 11.00
C GLU A 286 19.16 -1.83 12.10
N LYS A 287 19.63 -0.58 12.02
CA LYS A 287 19.27 0.51 12.95
C LYS A 287 17.80 0.90 12.91
N PHE A 288 17.13 0.64 11.80
CA PHE A 288 15.73 0.96 11.56
C PHE A 288 14.82 -0.25 11.77
N GLY A 289 15.35 -1.38 12.24
CA GLY A 289 14.58 -2.61 12.43
C GLY A 289 14.19 -3.31 11.14
N VAL A 290 14.75 -2.87 10.01
CA VAL A 290 14.51 -3.42 8.67
C VAL A 290 15.52 -4.55 8.43
N GLN A 291 15.03 -5.74 8.13
CA GLN A 291 15.82 -6.97 8.01
C GLN A 291 15.52 -7.75 6.72
N GLU A 292 14.66 -7.21 5.86
CA GLU A 292 14.16 -7.84 4.65
C GLU A 292 15.22 -7.95 3.55
N CYS A 293 16.23 -7.07 3.58
CA CYS A 293 17.37 -7.12 2.69
C CYS A 293 18.37 -8.19 3.14
N GLU A 294 18.82 -9.02 2.19
CA GLU A 294 19.89 -9.98 2.41
C GLU A 294 21.24 -9.27 2.47
N LYS A 295 22.23 -9.87 3.16
CA LYS A 295 23.56 -9.28 3.38
C LYS A 295 24.35 -8.98 2.09
N ASP A 296 23.99 -9.64 1.00
CA ASP A 296 24.62 -9.48 -0.32
C ASP A 296 23.96 -8.38 -1.18
N GLY A 297 23.08 -7.58 -0.58
CA GLY A 297 22.34 -6.50 -1.22
C GLY A 297 21.08 -6.93 -1.96
N SER A 298 20.81 -8.23 -2.07
CA SER A 298 19.58 -8.78 -2.66
C SER A 298 18.42 -8.80 -1.65
N GLY A 299 17.25 -9.32 -2.02
CA GLY A 299 16.08 -9.36 -1.12
C GLY A 299 15.38 -8.00 -0.99
N GLY A 300 14.68 -7.78 0.11
CA GLY A 300 13.67 -6.72 0.27
C GLY A 300 12.27 -7.19 -0.13
N ILE A 301 11.29 -6.29 -0.04
CA ILE A 301 9.91 -6.54 -0.48
C ILE A 301 9.80 -6.34 -2.00
N ASN A 302 10.52 -7.16 -2.77
CA ASN A 302 10.50 -7.12 -4.24
C ASN A 302 9.24 -7.82 -4.77
N THR A 303 8.12 -7.12 -4.72
CA THR A 303 6.82 -7.61 -5.21
C THR A 303 6.23 -6.64 -6.22
N TYR A 304 5.83 -7.14 -7.38
CA TYR A 304 5.10 -6.35 -8.37
C TYR A 304 3.70 -5.98 -7.89
N MET A 305 3.16 -6.67 -6.87
CA MET A 305 1.84 -6.36 -6.29
C MET A 305 1.77 -5.00 -5.61
N ASN A 306 2.93 -4.42 -5.24
CA ASN A 306 3.01 -3.09 -4.67
C ASN A 306 2.93 -1.97 -5.72
N PHE A 307 2.20 -2.21 -6.82
CA PHE A 307 1.88 -1.22 -7.84
C PHE A 307 0.82 -0.22 -7.35
N LEU A 308 0.78 0.94 -7.99
CA LEU A 308 -0.26 1.95 -7.78
C LEU A 308 -1.09 2.11 -9.05
N MET A 309 -2.42 2.09 -8.91
CA MET A 309 -3.32 2.54 -9.96
C MET A 309 -3.56 4.04 -9.81
N VAL A 310 -3.42 4.77 -10.91
CA VAL A 310 -3.71 6.21 -11.03
C VAL A 310 -4.66 6.42 -12.20
N ASN A 311 -5.31 7.56 -12.35
CA ASN A 311 -6.18 7.80 -13.50
C ASN A 311 -5.43 7.58 -14.84
N GLY A 312 -5.94 6.69 -15.70
CA GLY A 312 -5.31 6.39 -16.99
C GLY A 312 -3.98 5.62 -16.94
N GLY A 313 -3.47 5.24 -15.76
CA GLY A 313 -2.16 4.58 -15.64
C GLY A 313 -2.05 3.53 -14.53
N VAL A 314 -0.99 2.72 -14.61
CA VAL A 314 -0.52 1.82 -13.56
C VAL A 314 0.98 1.97 -13.37
N LEU A 315 1.41 2.35 -12.18
CA LEU A 315 2.82 2.48 -11.83
C LEU A 315 3.30 1.18 -11.21
N MET A 316 4.17 0.47 -11.92
CA MET A 316 4.75 -0.79 -11.47
C MET A 316 6.19 -0.61 -10.99
N PRO A 317 6.62 -1.32 -9.93
CA PRO A 317 8.02 -1.34 -9.58
C PRO A 317 8.84 -2.11 -10.61
N GLU A 318 10.08 -1.66 -10.84
CA GLU A 318 11.07 -2.36 -11.67
C GLU A 318 12.24 -2.80 -10.78
N PHE A 319 12.64 -4.06 -10.87
CA PHE A 319 13.65 -4.65 -9.99
C PHE A 319 14.97 -5.00 -10.69
N GLY A 320 15.03 -4.97 -12.03
CA GLY A 320 16.21 -5.29 -12.83
C GLY A 320 16.33 -6.74 -13.25
N ASP A 321 15.39 -7.61 -12.87
CA ASP A 321 15.23 -8.93 -13.48
C ASP A 321 14.48 -8.74 -14.79
N VAL A 322 15.21 -8.39 -15.86
CA VAL A 322 14.68 -7.95 -17.16
C VAL A 322 13.54 -8.83 -17.68
N GLU A 323 13.62 -10.15 -17.49
CA GLU A 323 12.59 -11.06 -17.95
C GLU A 323 11.35 -11.03 -17.05
N ALA A 324 11.53 -11.03 -15.73
CA ALA A 324 10.41 -10.93 -14.80
C ALA A 324 9.73 -9.55 -14.89
N ASP A 325 10.51 -8.46 -15.01
CA ASP A 325 10.01 -7.09 -15.17
C ASP A 325 9.12 -7.00 -16.43
N ARG A 326 9.58 -7.59 -17.55
CA ARG A 326 8.83 -7.67 -18.82
C ARG A 326 7.53 -8.47 -18.67
N VAL A 327 7.61 -9.68 -18.10
CA VAL A 327 6.45 -10.56 -17.94
C VAL A 327 5.40 -9.93 -17.02
N ALA A 328 5.82 -9.34 -15.91
CA ALA A 328 4.93 -8.67 -14.98
C ALA A 328 4.20 -7.50 -15.65
N ARG A 329 4.93 -6.67 -16.41
CA ARG A 329 4.37 -5.60 -17.22
C ARG A 329 3.32 -6.11 -18.21
N GLU A 330 3.61 -7.17 -18.97
CA GLU A 330 2.66 -7.75 -19.94
C GLU A 330 1.38 -8.26 -19.29
N ILE A 331 1.47 -8.85 -18.09
CA ILE A 331 0.30 -9.29 -17.32
C ILE A 331 -0.57 -8.08 -16.93
N VAL A 332 0.05 -7.01 -16.44
CA VAL A 332 -0.67 -5.79 -16.02
C VAL A 332 -1.27 -5.06 -17.23
N GLU A 333 -0.54 -4.91 -18.34
CA GLU A 333 -1.08 -4.32 -19.58
C GLU A 333 -2.29 -5.10 -20.10
N LYS A 334 -2.25 -6.43 -20.03
CA LYS A 334 -3.40 -7.26 -20.41
C LYS A 334 -4.58 -7.09 -19.46
N GLN A 335 -4.34 -6.90 -18.17
CA GLN A 335 -5.38 -6.75 -17.16
C GLN A 335 -6.02 -5.36 -17.20
N PHE A 336 -5.26 -4.34 -17.60
CA PHE A 336 -5.70 -2.95 -17.68
C PHE A 336 -5.44 -2.35 -19.07
N PRO A 337 -6.15 -2.83 -20.11
CA PRO A 337 -5.87 -2.45 -21.51
C PRO A 337 -6.06 -0.95 -21.80
N ASP A 338 -6.88 -0.27 -20.99
CA ASP A 338 -7.15 1.17 -21.12
C ASP A 338 -6.23 2.04 -20.26
N ARG A 339 -5.17 1.46 -19.67
CA ARG A 339 -4.22 2.17 -18.81
C ARG A 339 -2.79 2.03 -19.34
N GLU A 340 -2.04 3.12 -19.30
CA GLU A 340 -0.61 3.10 -19.57
C GLU A 340 0.15 2.50 -18.38
N VAL A 341 0.98 1.49 -18.64
CA VAL A 341 1.84 0.91 -17.60
C VAL A 341 3.19 1.62 -17.60
N VAL A 342 3.56 2.20 -16.46
CA VAL A 342 4.83 2.91 -16.25
C VAL A 342 5.67 2.17 -15.22
N SER A 343 6.84 1.69 -15.63
CA SER A 343 7.79 1.01 -14.75
C SER A 343 8.66 2.04 -14.02
N VAL A 344 8.77 1.94 -12.69
CA VAL A 344 9.49 2.88 -11.84
C VAL A 344 10.54 2.14 -11.02
N ARG A 345 11.79 2.58 -11.15
CA ARG A 345 12.91 2.06 -10.36
C ARG A 345 12.84 2.55 -8.91
N ILE A 346 12.76 1.62 -7.96
CA ILE A 346 12.58 1.88 -6.53
C ILE A 346 13.54 1.07 -5.63
N ASP A 347 14.84 1.14 -5.94
CA ASP A 347 15.87 0.27 -5.36
C ASP A 347 16.04 0.37 -3.84
N TYR A 348 15.70 1.49 -3.20
CA TYR A 348 15.85 1.70 -1.77
C TYR A 348 14.52 1.55 -1.03
N LEU A 349 13.40 1.95 -1.63
CA LEU A 349 12.07 1.70 -1.02
C LEU A 349 11.87 0.23 -0.69
N VAL A 350 12.15 -0.67 -1.66
CA VAL A 350 11.99 -2.12 -1.47
C VAL A 350 12.90 -2.71 -0.41
N LYS A 351 14.07 -2.11 -0.22
CA LYS A 351 15.02 -2.52 0.82
C LYS A 351 14.65 -1.96 2.18
N GLY A 352 13.95 -0.83 2.21
CA GLY A 352 13.40 -0.18 3.39
C GLY A 352 12.08 -0.76 3.90
N GLY A 353 11.53 -1.79 3.25
CA GLY A 353 10.35 -2.53 3.73
C GLY A 353 9.04 -2.23 3.01
N GLY A 354 9.03 -1.52 1.87
CA GLY A 354 7.81 -1.25 1.11
C GLY A 354 8.07 -0.86 -0.35
N GLY A 355 7.05 -0.40 -1.08
CA GLY A 355 7.22 -0.02 -2.49
C GLY A 355 6.42 1.21 -2.90
N ILE A 356 5.96 1.22 -4.16
CA ILE A 356 5.18 2.33 -4.71
C ILE A 356 3.87 2.47 -3.95
N HIS A 357 3.13 1.37 -3.77
CA HIS A 357 1.84 1.40 -3.08
C HIS A 357 1.96 1.85 -1.62
N CYS A 358 2.98 1.38 -0.88
CA CYS A 358 3.19 1.78 0.52
C CYS A 358 3.55 3.27 0.67
N SER A 359 4.24 3.85 -0.32
CA SER A 359 4.68 5.26 -0.30
C SER A 359 3.63 6.25 -0.83
N THR A 360 2.49 5.74 -1.31
CA THR A 360 1.45 6.53 -1.98
C THR A 360 0.08 6.28 -1.34
N HIS A 361 -0.81 7.25 -1.48
CA HIS A 361 -2.20 7.08 -1.08
C HIS A 361 -3.05 7.92 -2.03
N ASP A 362 -4.06 7.29 -2.62
CA ASP A 362 -5.02 7.87 -3.53
C ASP A 362 -6.17 8.54 -2.77
N VAL A 363 -6.78 9.54 -3.39
CA VAL A 363 -8.00 10.19 -2.90
C VAL A 363 -9.05 10.13 -4.02
N PRO A 364 -10.18 9.41 -3.83
CA PRO A 364 -11.20 9.29 -4.85
C PRO A 364 -11.90 10.64 -5.09
N ILE A 365 -12.29 10.87 -6.34
CA ILE A 365 -13.08 12.04 -6.73
C ILE A 365 -14.54 11.78 -6.34
N VAL A 366 -15.21 12.82 -5.84
CA VAL A 366 -16.63 12.84 -5.44
C VAL A 366 -17.50 13.46 -6.52
#